data_AF-A0A7K2JW18-F1
#
_entry.id   AF-A0A7K2JW18-F1
#
_cell.length_a   1.000
_cell.length_b   1.000
_cell.length_c   1.000
_cell.angle_alpha   90.00
_cell.angle_beta   90.00
_cell.angle_gamma   90.00
#
_symmetry.space_group_name_H-M   'P 1'
#
loop_
_entity.id
_entity.type
_entity.pdbx_description
1 polymer ?
#
loop_
_entity_poly.entity_id
_entity_poly.type
_entity_poly.pdbx_seq_one_letter_code
_entity_poly.pdbx_strand_id
1 'polypeptide(L)'
;MSSPDPQVRAARNQSTSSAAPGARGPVVAVTGAAYGIGALLTARLAASDEVRQVVAIDERRGDCADAHWQVLDVRDPAIAEKLRGADVVVHLALDLDLETDAAARTAYNVRGTQT
;
A
#
# COMPACT_ATOMS: atom_id res chain seq x y z
N MET A 1 -2.41 -24.13 17.35
CA MET A 1 -2.62 -23.62 15.96
C MET A 1 -1.25 -23.33 15.40
N SER A 2 -0.76 -24.21 14.53
CA SER A 2 0.64 -24.22 14.06
C SER A 2 0.91 -23.01 13.17
N SER A 3 2.01 -22.31 13.43
CA SER A 3 2.49 -21.22 12.57
C SER A 3 2.89 -21.79 11.21
N PRO A 4 2.57 -21.16 10.07
CA PRO A 4 3.05 -21.64 8.78
C PRO A 4 4.57 -21.52 8.68
N ASP A 5 5.20 -22.60 8.22
CA ASP A 5 6.65 -22.78 8.10
C ASP A 5 7.31 -21.62 7.31
N PRO A 6 8.33 -20.92 7.85
CA PRO A 6 8.98 -19.78 7.21
C PRO A 6 9.56 -20.10 5.83
N GLN A 7 9.85 -21.37 5.55
CA GLN A 7 10.32 -21.83 4.23
C GLN A 7 9.29 -21.61 3.12
N VAL A 8 7.98 -21.64 3.45
CA VAL A 8 6.89 -21.46 2.47
C VAL A 8 6.83 -20.02 1.93
N ARG A 9 7.26 -19.04 2.72
CA ARG A 9 7.33 -17.63 2.30
C ARG A 9 8.58 -17.35 1.46
N ALA A 10 9.72 -17.86 1.89
CA ALA A 10 11.01 -17.58 1.24
C ALA A 10 11.10 -18.19 -0.16
N ALA A 11 10.53 -19.39 -0.39
CA ALA A 11 10.63 -20.07 -1.68
C ALA A 11 9.86 -19.35 -2.81
N ARG A 12 8.71 -18.73 -2.51
CA ARG A 12 7.87 -18.06 -3.51
C ARG A 12 8.50 -16.78 -4.07
N ASN A 13 9.25 -16.04 -3.25
CA ASN A 13 9.99 -14.85 -3.70
C ASN A 13 11.28 -15.18 -4.46
N GLN A 14 11.79 -16.42 -4.35
CA GLN A 14 13.05 -16.82 -4.99
C GLN A 14 12.86 -17.33 -6.43
N SER A 15 11.67 -17.79 -6.81
CA SER A 15 11.46 -18.46 -8.11
C SER A 15 11.40 -17.53 -9.34
N THR A 16 11.41 -16.20 -9.17
CA THR A 16 11.38 -15.22 -10.29
C THR A 16 12.76 -14.61 -10.57
N SER A 17 13.81 -15.20 -10.01
CA SER A 17 15.11 -14.57 -9.81
C SER A 17 16.09 -14.76 -11.00
N SER A 18 15.68 -14.42 -12.23
CA SER A 18 16.59 -14.32 -13.40
C SER A 18 16.74 -12.92 -14.05
N ALA A 19 16.04 -11.87 -13.60
CA ALA A 19 16.17 -10.51 -14.19
C ALA A 19 17.27 -9.63 -13.54
N ALA A 20 17.72 -8.57 -14.23
CA ALA A 20 18.82 -7.67 -13.82
C ALA A 20 18.59 -6.94 -12.46
N PRO A 21 19.67 -6.44 -11.80
CA PRO A 21 19.56 -5.68 -10.55
C PRO A 21 18.77 -4.38 -10.80
N GLY A 22 17.67 -4.18 -10.07
CA GLY A 22 16.71 -3.09 -10.28
C GLY A 22 15.33 -3.53 -10.80
N ALA A 23 15.22 -4.72 -11.39
CA ALA A 23 13.96 -5.22 -11.96
C ALA A 23 13.18 -6.19 -11.04
N ARG A 24 13.65 -6.47 -9.82
CA ARG A 24 13.16 -7.59 -8.97
C ARG A 24 12.40 -7.22 -7.69
N GLY A 25 12.34 -5.95 -7.31
CA GLY A 25 11.59 -5.55 -6.11
C GLY A 25 10.07 -5.65 -6.32
N PRO A 26 9.27 -5.81 -5.25
CA PRO A 26 7.82 -5.75 -5.36
C PRO A 26 7.36 -4.34 -5.73
N VAL A 27 6.19 -4.25 -6.37
CA VAL A 27 5.38 -3.03 -6.44
C VAL A 27 4.55 -2.98 -5.17
N VAL A 28 4.71 -1.92 -4.37
CA VAL A 28 4.01 -1.75 -3.10
C VAL A 28 3.00 -0.61 -3.25
N ALA A 29 1.71 -0.93 -3.13
CA ALA A 29 0.67 0.07 -3.00
C ALA A 29 0.48 0.46 -1.53
N VAL A 30 0.41 1.76 -1.23
CA VAL A 30 0.18 2.29 0.11
C VAL A 30 -1.07 3.15 0.08
N THR A 31 -2.12 2.79 0.84
CA THR A 31 -3.28 3.67 1.05
C THR A 31 -3.07 4.57 2.26
N GLY A 32 -3.68 5.76 2.29
CA GLY A 32 -3.43 6.74 3.36
C GLY A 32 -2.01 7.30 3.30
N ALA A 33 -1.44 7.38 2.09
CA ALA A 33 -0.03 7.65 1.85
C ALA A 33 0.39 9.12 2.06
N ALA A 34 -0.54 10.07 2.14
CA ALA A 34 -0.21 11.48 2.11
C ALA A 34 0.20 12.06 3.48
N TYR A 35 -0.18 11.42 4.59
CA TYR A 35 -0.01 11.99 5.93
C TYR A 35 0.49 10.97 6.96
N GLY A 36 0.98 11.50 8.09
CA GLY A 36 1.34 10.73 9.28
C GLY A 36 2.25 9.54 8.98
N ILE A 37 1.83 8.36 9.43
CA ILE A 37 2.59 7.10 9.25
C ILE A 37 2.68 6.72 7.77
N GLY A 38 1.62 6.95 6.97
CA GLY A 38 1.63 6.61 5.55
C GLY A 38 2.64 7.43 4.75
N ALA A 39 2.79 8.72 5.05
CA ALA A 39 3.82 9.56 4.43
C ALA A 39 5.24 9.07 4.76
N LEU A 40 5.49 8.75 6.04
CA LEU A 40 6.78 8.23 6.50
C LEU A 40 7.12 6.88 5.85
N LEU A 41 6.15 5.97 5.80
CA LEU A 41 6.33 4.66 5.17
C LEU A 41 6.57 4.79 3.67
N THR A 42 5.78 5.62 2.98
CA THR A 42 5.92 5.87 1.54
C THR A 42 7.33 6.37 1.21
N ALA A 43 7.82 7.37 1.95
CA ALA A 43 9.19 7.88 1.76
C ALA A 43 10.25 6.80 2.02
N ARG A 44 10.08 5.99 3.08
CA ARG A 44 11.03 4.93 3.43
C ARG A 44 11.07 3.80 2.40
N LEU A 45 9.93 3.46 1.81
CA LEU A 45 9.82 2.45 0.76
C LEU A 45 10.37 2.98 -0.57
N ALA A 46 10.08 4.24 -0.93
CA ALA A 46 10.56 4.84 -2.17
C ALA A 46 12.08 5.00 -2.19
N ALA A 47 12.70 5.23 -1.03
CA ALA A 47 14.16 5.29 -0.88
C ALA A 47 14.84 3.91 -0.76
N SER A 48 14.10 2.80 -0.91
CA SER A 48 14.62 1.44 -0.71
C SER A 48 14.90 0.75 -2.04
N ASP A 49 16.15 0.36 -2.28
CA ASP A 49 16.55 -0.41 -3.48
C ASP A 49 15.91 -1.81 -3.55
N GLU A 50 15.35 -2.30 -2.44
CA GLU A 50 14.58 -3.55 -2.38
C GLU A 50 13.18 -3.42 -3.00
N VAL A 51 12.64 -2.21 -3.14
CA VAL A 51 11.30 -1.93 -3.66
C VAL A 51 11.42 -1.40 -5.08
N ARG A 52 10.71 -2.03 -6.02
CA ARG A 52 10.76 -1.61 -7.43
C ARG A 52 10.00 -0.32 -7.67
N GLN A 53 8.85 -0.17 -7.02
CA GLN A 53 7.97 0.97 -7.19
C GLN A 53 7.04 1.09 -5.99
N VAL A 54 6.78 2.33 -5.57
CA VAL A 54 5.72 2.65 -4.62
C VAL A 54 4.56 3.31 -5.36
N VAL A 55 3.36 2.76 -5.21
CA VAL A 55 2.11 3.37 -5.67
C VAL A 55 1.43 4.00 -4.45
N ALA A 56 1.48 5.32 -4.33
CA ALA A 56 0.88 6.06 -3.24
C ALA A 56 -0.58 6.41 -3.58
N ILE A 57 -1.51 5.97 -2.73
CA ILE A 57 -2.95 6.18 -2.89
C ILE A 57 -3.48 6.94 -1.68
N ASP A 58 -4.15 8.07 -1.93
CA ASP A 58 -4.76 8.90 -0.90
C ASP A 58 -5.76 9.85 -1.57
N GLU A 59 -6.66 10.48 -0.81
CA GLU A 59 -7.58 11.50 -1.31
C GLU A 59 -6.85 12.80 -1.69
N ARG A 60 -5.59 12.94 -1.27
CA ARG A 60 -4.73 14.08 -1.58
C ARG A 60 -3.35 13.63 -2.00
N ARG A 61 -2.70 14.39 -2.87
CA ARG A 61 -1.29 14.13 -3.21
C ARG A 61 -0.39 14.58 -2.06
N GLY A 62 0.54 13.73 -1.63
CA GLY A 62 1.60 14.07 -0.69
C GLY A 62 2.91 14.47 -1.36
N ASP A 63 3.98 14.62 -0.56
CA ASP A 63 5.21 15.28 -0.98
C ASP A 63 6.30 14.35 -1.54
N CYS A 64 6.17 13.03 -1.36
CA CYS A 64 7.16 12.07 -1.87
C CYS A 64 7.16 12.04 -3.40
N ALA A 65 8.15 12.69 -4.02
CA ALA A 65 8.26 12.81 -5.47
C ALA A 65 8.55 11.48 -6.18
N ASP A 66 9.27 10.58 -5.53
CA ASP A 66 9.66 9.27 -6.07
C ASP A 66 8.53 8.23 -6.03
N ALA A 67 7.41 8.54 -5.36
CA ALA A 67 6.21 7.71 -5.38
C ALA A 67 5.33 8.00 -6.60
N HIS A 68 4.70 6.96 -7.13
CA HIS A 68 3.69 7.09 -8.18
C HIS A 68 2.32 7.37 -7.55
N TRP A 69 1.81 8.58 -7.71
CA TRP A 69 0.59 9.04 -7.04
C TRP A 69 -0.69 8.69 -7.79
N GLN A 70 -1.66 8.14 -7.07
CA GLN A 70 -3.03 7.98 -7.49
C GLN A 70 -3.92 8.70 -6.46
N VAL A 71 -4.57 9.78 -6.87
CA VAL A 71 -5.47 10.53 -5.98
C VAL A 71 -6.86 9.90 -6.07
N LEU A 72 -7.28 9.20 -5.02
CA LEU A 72 -8.51 8.43 -4.97
C LEU A 72 -8.94 8.18 -3.52
N ASP A 73 -10.25 8.23 -3.27
CA ASP A 73 -10.86 7.73 -2.03
C ASP A 73 -10.87 6.20 -2.03
N VAL A 74 -10.44 5.56 -0.94
CA VAL A 74 -10.38 4.09 -0.82
C VAL A 74 -11.74 3.39 -0.88
N ARG A 75 -12.83 4.13 -0.69
CA ARG A 75 -14.21 3.63 -0.84
C ARG A 75 -14.67 3.61 -2.29
N ASP A 76 -13.94 4.27 -3.19
CA ASP A 76 -14.26 4.28 -4.62
C ASP A 76 -13.90 2.92 -5.24
N PRO A 77 -14.86 2.21 -5.87
CA PRO A 77 -14.60 0.93 -6.53
C PRO A 77 -13.50 0.96 -7.61
N ALA A 78 -13.18 2.14 -8.15
CA ALA A 78 -12.07 2.31 -9.08
C ALA A 78 -10.71 1.96 -8.46
N ILE A 79 -10.61 1.80 -7.14
CA ILE A 79 -9.37 1.40 -6.44
C ILE A 79 -8.85 0.05 -6.93
N ALA A 80 -9.73 -0.88 -7.32
CA ALA A 80 -9.35 -2.17 -7.87
C ALA A 80 -8.42 -2.03 -9.10
N GLU A 81 -8.70 -1.06 -9.96
CA GLU A 81 -7.86 -0.77 -11.13
C GLU A 81 -6.52 -0.14 -10.73
N LYS A 82 -6.49 0.66 -9.66
CA LYS A 82 -5.27 1.32 -9.16
C LYS A 82 -4.33 0.35 -8.45
N LEU A 83 -4.89 -0.70 -7.84
CA LEU A 83 -4.14 -1.76 -7.20
C LEU A 83 -3.66 -2.82 -8.21
N ARG A 84 -4.11 -2.79 -9.46
CA ARG A 84 -3.67 -3.78 -10.46
C ARG A 84 -2.15 -3.70 -10.66
N GLY A 85 -1.49 -4.84 -10.49
CA GLY A 85 -0.04 -4.97 -10.61
C GLY A 85 0.74 -4.65 -9.34
N ALA A 86 0.06 -4.26 -8.24
CA ALA A 86 0.67 -4.25 -6.92
C ALA A 86 0.90 -5.68 -6.44
N ASP A 87 2.11 -5.97 -5.99
CA ASP A 87 2.49 -7.25 -5.38
C ASP A 87 2.13 -7.27 -3.89
N VAL A 88 2.12 -6.08 -3.27
CA VAL A 88 1.83 -5.86 -1.84
C VAL A 88 0.93 -4.63 -1.70
N VAL A 89 -0.06 -4.71 -0.81
CA VAL A 89 -0.86 -3.57 -0.37
C VAL A 89 -0.62 -3.33 1.11
N VAL A 90 -0.23 -2.11 1.46
CA VAL A 90 -0.17 -1.63 2.83
C VAL A 90 -1.32 -0.65 3.03
N HIS A 91 -2.32 -1.04 3.83
CA HIS A 91 -3.53 -0.27 4.02
C HIS A 91 -3.43 0.61 5.28
N LEU A 92 -3.25 1.92 5.11
CA LEU A 92 -3.18 2.90 6.20
C LEU A 92 -4.21 4.04 6.06
N ALA A 93 -5.13 3.93 5.10
CA ALA A 93 -6.29 4.81 5.01
C ALA A 93 -7.28 4.49 6.14
N LEU A 94 -7.02 5.05 7.32
CA LEU A 94 -7.84 4.88 8.51
C LEU A 94 -8.27 6.24 9.06
N ASP A 95 -9.54 6.34 9.41
CA ASP A 95 -10.09 7.40 10.24
C ASP A 95 -10.03 6.94 11.71
N LEU A 96 -9.12 7.56 12.47
CA LEU A 96 -8.90 7.28 13.89
C LEU A 96 -9.44 8.40 14.78
N ASP A 97 -10.08 9.42 14.20
CA ASP A 97 -10.64 10.52 14.95
C ASP A 97 -11.89 10.04 15.70
N LEU A 98 -11.92 10.31 17.01
CA LEU A 98 -13.02 9.93 17.88
C LEU A 98 -14.24 10.84 17.65
N GLU A 99 -14.02 12.05 17.18
CA GLU A 99 -15.05 13.06 16.91
C GLU A 99 -15.76 12.83 15.56
N THR A 100 -15.19 12.03 14.65
CA THR A 100 -15.89 11.66 13.42
C THR A 100 -17.15 10.87 13.75
N ASP A 101 -18.23 11.19 13.03
CA ASP A 101 -19.47 10.42 13.06
C ASP A 101 -19.18 8.92 12.91
N ALA A 102 -19.77 8.11 13.79
CA ALA A 102 -19.46 6.69 13.87
C ALA A 102 -19.77 5.95 12.56
N ALA A 103 -20.84 6.33 11.85
CA ALA A 103 -21.19 5.71 10.58
C ALA A 103 -20.21 6.11 9.47
N ALA A 104 -19.74 7.36 9.46
CA ALA A 104 -18.69 7.83 8.55
C ALA A 104 -17.35 7.11 8.80
N ARG A 105 -16.93 6.98 10.07
CA ARG A 105 -15.71 6.25 10.45
C ARG A 105 -15.79 4.76 10.08
N THR A 106 -16.93 4.12 10.30
CA THR A 106 -17.18 2.75 9.83
C THR A 106 -17.17 2.65 8.31
N ALA A 107 -17.75 3.61 7.61
CA ALA A 107 -17.71 3.65 6.15
C ALA A 107 -16.28 3.68 5.62
N TYR A 108 -15.42 4.49 6.25
CA TYR A 108 -14.04 4.62 5.86
C TYR A 108 -13.24 3.37 6.19
N ASN A 109 -13.21 2.98 7.47
CA ASN A 109 -12.32 1.91 7.95
C ASN A 109 -12.78 0.51 7.51
N VAL A 110 -14.08 0.25 7.49
CA VAL A 110 -14.61 -1.09 7.19
C VAL A 110 -14.85 -1.23 5.70
N ARG A 111 -15.68 -0.36 5.11
CA ARG A 111 -15.99 -0.50 3.67
C ARG A 111 -14.76 -0.21 2.83
N GLY A 112 -13.96 0.79 3.16
CA GLY A 112 -12.69 1.06 2.47
C GLY A 112 -11.67 -0.09 2.51
N THR A 113 -11.78 -1.01 3.49
CA THR A 113 -10.96 -2.23 3.51
C THR A 113 -11.57 -3.38 2.69
N GLN A 114 -12.88 -3.35 2.45
CA GLN A 114 -13.61 -4.41 1.72
C GLN A 114 -13.55 -4.26 0.19
N THR A 115 -13.43 -3.02 -0.30
CA THR A 115 -13.38 -2.67 -1.74
C THR A 115 -12.06 -3.08 -2.39
#